data_AF-A0A132P8H8-F1
#
_entry.id   AF-A0A132P8H8-F1
#
_cell.length_a   1.000
_cell.length_b   1.000
_cell.length_c   1.000
_cell.angle_alpha   90.00
_cell.angle_beta   90.00
_cell.angle_gamma   90.00
#
_symmetry.space_group_name_H-M   'P 1'
#
loop_
_entity.id
_entity.type
_entity.pdbx_description
1 polymer ?
#
loop_
_entity_poly.entity_id
_entity_poly.type
_entity_poly.pdbx_seq_one_letter_code
_entity_poly.pdbx_strand_id
1 'polypeptide(L)'
;MIDIISAITVNVLTALYQPFLFAVLTAYLFMYWYLFIVDNSRDPKNLKDSVLIWLRYFKASSKFRRLFFLAFYFTLILFKTLLNRNMWMNPLSNVIGQWSLYIIDNATGESRLTTECVENTMLFIPFCMLLLWWRDIKCDIIRTIYVGIKYVFLFSLSIEFTQLFFRLGTFQLSDLFYNTLGGLIGALLYWLFYRLNKYIDLK
;
A
#
# COMPACT_ATOMS: atom_id res chain seq x y z
N MET A 1 -26.28 -1.76 9.02
CA MET A 1 -25.43 -0.68 8.46
C MET A 1 -24.32 -0.31 9.44
N ILE A 2 -24.65 -0.03 10.71
CA ILE A 2 -23.64 0.24 11.76
C ILE A 2 -22.65 -0.93 11.91
N ASP A 3 -23.13 -2.17 11.91
CA ASP A 3 -22.26 -3.36 12.06
C ASP A 3 -21.29 -3.53 10.88
N ILE A 4 -21.72 -3.18 9.67
CA ILE A 4 -20.88 -3.24 8.46
C ILE A 4 -19.76 -2.20 8.54
N ILE A 5 -20.10 -0.96 8.92
CA ILE A 5 -19.11 0.12 9.09
C ILE A 5 -18.13 -0.24 10.20
N SER A 6 -18.62 -0.80 11.31
CA SER A 6 -17.80 -1.27 12.41
C SER A 6 -16.81 -2.34 11.95
N ALA A 7 -17.29 -3.37 11.23
CA ALA A 7 -16.44 -4.44 10.71
C ALA A 7 -15.36 -3.92 9.75
N ILE A 8 -15.73 -3.05 8.79
CA ILE A 8 -14.77 -2.44 7.86
C ILE A 8 -13.70 -1.66 8.63
N THR A 9 -14.13 -0.84 9.59
CA THR A 9 -13.22 -0.01 10.38
C THR A 9 -12.23 -0.87 11.17
N VAL A 10 -12.73 -1.90 11.87
CA VAL A 10 -11.89 -2.82 12.64
C VAL A 10 -10.90 -3.55 11.73
N ASN A 11 -11.35 -4.05 10.58
CA ASN A 11 -10.48 -4.84 9.69
C ASN A 11 -9.40 -3.98 9.02
N VAL A 12 -9.75 -2.77 8.58
CA VAL A 12 -8.76 -1.82 8.01
C VAL A 12 -7.75 -1.40 9.05
N LEU A 13 -8.20 -1.04 10.27
CA LEU A 13 -7.28 -0.67 11.35
C LEU A 13 -6.38 -1.83 11.75
N THR A 14 -6.93 -3.04 11.82
CA THR A 14 -6.17 -4.26 12.13
C THR A 14 -5.10 -4.53 11.06
N ALA A 15 -5.44 -4.37 9.79
CA ALA A 15 -4.50 -4.55 8.67
C ALA A 15 -3.32 -3.57 8.73
N LEU A 16 -3.51 -2.36 9.27
CA LEU A 16 -2.44 -1.38 9.47
C LEU A 16 -1.66 -1.61 10.77
N TYR A 17 -2.37 -2.00 11.83
CA TYR A 17 -1.81 -2.16 13.17
C TYR A 17 -0.88 -3.38 13.28
N GLN A 18 -1.31 -4.55 12.79
CA GLN A 18 -0.55 -5.79 12.91
C GLN A 18 0.88 -5.70 12.36
N PRO A 19 1.12 -5.21 11.13
CA PRO A 19 2.46 -5.06 10.59
C PRO A 19 3.23 -3.82 11.05
N PHE A 20 2.63 -2.93 11.84
CA PHE A 20 3.10 -1.55 11.98
C PHE A 20 4.58 -1.45 12.36
N LEU A 21 4.99 -2.08 13.46
CA LEU A 21 6.37 -2.00 13.94
C LEU A 21 7.35 -2.67 12.98
N PHE A 22 6.97 -3.80 12.39
CA PHE A 22 7.78 -4.49 11.40
C PHE A 22 7.98 -3.63 10.15
N ALA A 23 6.94 -2.94 9.69
CA ALA A 23 7.01 -2.02 8.57
C ALA A 23 7.90 -0.80 8.86
N VAL A 24 7.83 -0.24 10.07
CA VAL A 24 8.73 0.86 10.49
C VAL A 24 10.19 0.41 10.45
N LEU A 25 10.49 -0.75 11.03
CA LEU A 25 11.85 -1.30 11.07
C LEU A 25 12.37 -1.61 9.67
N THR A 26 11.55 -2.24 8.82
CA THR A 26 11.92 -2.56 7.44
C THR A 26 12.18 -1.30 6.63
N ALA A 27 11.32 -0.29 6.75
CA ALA A 27 11.52 1.00 6.09
C ALA A 27 12.78 1.71 6.59
N TYR A 28 13.05 1.67 7.91
CA TYR A 28 14.28 2.23 8.47
C TYR A 28 15.52 1.55 7.87
N LEU A 29 15.55 0.21 7.82
CA LEU A 29 16.66 -0.56 7.26
C LEU A 29 16.83 -0.31 5.76
N PHE A 30 15.73 -0.26 4.99
CA PHE A 30 15.77 0.10 3.57
C PHE A 30 16.38 1.49 3.37
N MET A 31 15.94 2.48 4.17
CA MET A 31 16.46 3.83 4.08
C MET A 31 17.90 3.96 4.57
N TYR A 32 18.32 3.15 5.53
CA TYR A 32 19.72 3.03 5.96
C TYR A 32 20.59 2.56 4.78
N TRP A 33 20.17 1.51 4.09
CA TRP A 33 20.84 0.99 2.91
C TRP A 33 20.90 2.03 1.78
N TYR A 34 19.77 2.68 1.48
CA TYR A 34 19.71 3.79 0.51
C TYR A 34 20.71 4.90 0.84
N LEU A 35 20.81 5.31 2.10
CA LEU A 35 21.63 6.43 2.51
C LEU A 35 23.14 6.18 2.36
N PHE A 36 23.61 5.01 2.80
CA PHE A 36 25.04 4.73 2.85
C PHE A 36 25.57 4.09 1.56
N ILE A 37 24.72 3.43 0.78
CA ILE A 37 25.17 2.73 -0.44
C ILE A 37 24.76 3.49 -1.70
N VAL A 38 23.54 3.99 -1.77
CA VAL A 38 23.02 4.64 -3.00
C VAL A 38 23.37 6.12 -3.03
N ASP A 39 23.12 6.84 -1.93
CA ASP A 39 23.40 8.28 -1.85
C ASP A 39 24.89 8.56 -1.56
N ASN A 40 25.68 7.51 -1.29
CA ASN A 40 27.10 7.56 -0.91
C ASN A 40 27.38 8.65 0.14
N SER A 41 26.50 8.74 1.14
CA SER A 41 26.66 9.68 2.24
C SER A 41 27.90 9.34 3.06
N ARG A 42 28.36 10.30 3.87
CA ARG A 42 29.57 10.14 4.67
C ARG A 42 29.57 8.82 5.47
N ASP A 43 30.63 8.03 5.31
CA ASP A 43 30.81 6.80 6.06
C ASP A 43 30.74 7.05 7.58
N PRO A 44 29.85 6.32 8.29
CA PRO A 44 29.67 6.51 9.71
C PRO A 44 30.84 5.91 10.49
N LYS A 45 31.29 6.60 11.53
CA LYS A 45 32.39 6.09 12.38
C LYS A 45 31.98 4.91 13.25
N ASN A 46 30.70 4.86 13.65
CA ASN A 46 30.11 3.82 14.47
C ASN A 46 28.58 3.83 14.31
N LEU A 47 27.89 2.87 14.94
CA LEU A 47 26.44 2.73 14.84
C LEU A 47 25.70 4.00 15.31
N LYS A 48 26.12 4.63 16.41
CA LYS A 48 25.48 5.86 16.92
C LYS A 48 25.58 7.01 15.91
N ASP A 49 26.74 7.15 15.29
CA ASP A 49 26.97 8.14 14.23
C ASP A 49 26.08 7.87 13.00
N SER A 50 25.93 6.60 12.59
CA SER A 50 25.06 6.23 11.48
C SER A 50 23.59 6.57 11.72
N VAL A 51 23.09 6.36 12.94
CA VAL A 51 21.72 6.75 13.34
C VAL A 51 21.58 8.28 13.31
N LEU A 52 22.59 9.01 13.78
CA LEU A 52 22.57 10.48 13.78
C LEU A 52 22.55 11.05 12.35
N ILE A 53 23.36 10.50 11.45
CA ILE A 53 23.36 10.87 10.02
C ILE A 53 21.98 10.60 9.42
N TRP A 54 21.41 9.41 9.65
CA TRP A 54 20.07 9.06 9.19
C TRP A 54 19.01 10.06 9.67
N LEU A 55 19.01 10.41 10.96
CA LEU A 55 18.06 11.37 11.54
C LEU A 55 18.22 12.78 10.95
N ARG A 56 19.46 13.21 10.69
CA ARG A 56 19.73 14.49 10.03
C ARG A 56 19.17 14.50 8.61
N TYR A 57 19.39 13.44 7.84
CA TYR A 57 18.85 13.29 6.49
C TYR A 57 17.31 13.26 6.49
N PHE A 58 16.71 12.54 7.42
CA PHE A 58 15.26 12.50 7.58
C PHE A 58 14.67 13.89 7.86
N LYS A 59 15.34 14.69 8.69
CA LYS A 59 14.92 16.09 8.98
C LYS A 59 15.16 17.03 7.79
N ALA A 60 16.29 16.90 7.10
CA ALA A 60 16.69 17.83 6.04
C ALA A 60 16.00 17.56 4.69
N SER A 61 15.89 16.29 4.27
CA SER A 61 15.50 15.93 2.90
C SER A 61 14.04 15.53 2.80
N SER A 62 13.25 16.34 2.08
CA SER A 62 11.87 16.01 1.73
C SER A 62 11.79 14.73 0.88
N LYS A 63 12.70 14.57 -0.09
CA LYS A 63 12.77 13.36 -0.94
C LYS A 63 13.00 12.09 -0.10
N PHE A 64 13.88 12.17 0.90
CA PHE A 64 14.15 11.07 1.82
C PHE A 64 12.91 10.69 2.64
N ARG A 65 12.18 11.68 3.18
CA ARG A 65 10.93 11.44 3.91
C ARG A 65 9.86 10.81 3.03
N ARG A 66 9.68 11.33 1.81
CA ARG A 66 8.70 10.79 0.85
C ARG A 66 8.99 9.32 0.54
N LEU A 67 10.27 8.98 0.31
CA LEU A 67 10.69 7.61 0.06
C LEU A 67 10.51 6.72 1.30
N PHE A 68 10.85 7.21 2.49
CA PHE A 68 10.62 6.49 3.75
C PHE A 68 9.13 6.13 3.94
N PHE A 69 8.22 7.10 3.80
CA PHE A 69 6.79 6.84 3.96
C PHE A 69 6.25 5.89 2.89
N LEU A 70 6.75 5.98 1.65
CA LEU A 70 6.41 5.04 0.59
C LEU A 70 6.91 3.62 0.93
N ALA A 71 8.16 3.45 1.36
CA ALA A 71 8.72 2.15 1.75
C ALA A 71 8.02 1.55 2.98
N PHE A 72 7.69 2.39 3.96
CA PHE A 72 6.88 2.02 5.12
C PHE A 72 5.52 1.47 4.70
N TYR A 73 4.77 2.23 3.92
CA TYR A 73 3.43 1.83 3.51
C TYR A 73 3.43 0.64 2.55
N PHE A 74 4.42 0.58 1.65
CA PHE A 74 4.66 -0.58 0.80
C PHE A 74 4.85 -1.86 1.62
N THR A 75 5.59 -1.79 2.72
CA THR A 75 5.78 -2.94 3.62
C THR A 75 4.47 -3.33 4.32
N LEU A 76 3.62 -2.37 4.71
CA LEU A 76 2.29 -2.69 5.28
C LEU A 76 1.45 -3.51 4.30
N ILE A 77 1.42 -3.10 3.02
CA ILE A 77 0.68 -3.84 1.98
C ILE A 77 1.25 -5.24 1.84
N LEU A 78 2.56 -5.40 1.64
CA LEU A 78 3.16 -6.73 1.46
C LEU A 78 2.91 -7.64 2.67
N PHE A 79 2.89 -7.10 3.89
CA PHE A 79 2.61 -7.91 5.05
C PHE A 79 1.16 -8.41 5.06
N LYS A 80 0.19 -7.53 4.79
CA LYS A 80 -1.23 -7.91 4.71
C LYS A 80 -1.52 -8.85 3.54
N THR A 81 -0.90 -8.65 2.38
CA THR A 81 -1.23 -9.39 1.14
C THR A 81 -0.39 -10.63 0.92
N LEU A 82 0.84 -10.71 1.43
CA LEU A 82 1.73 -11.87 1.27
C LEU A 82 2.04 -12.58 2.58
N LEU A 83 2.49 -11.85 3.61
CA LEU A 83 3.11 -12.48 4.79
C LEU A 83 2.08 -12.96 5.83
N ASN A 84 0.89 -12.35 5.87
CA ASN A 84 -0.18 -12.67 6.82
C ASN A 84 -1.34 -13.42 6.15
N ARG A 85 -1.02 -14.39 5.29
CA ARG A 85 -1.98 -15.24 4.57
C ARG A 85 -1.73 -16.73 4.88
N ASN A 86 -2.74 -17.55 4.61
CA ASN A 86 -2.63 -19.00 4.69
C ASN A 86 -1.79 -19.54 3.53
N MET A 87 -0.53 -19.86 3.82
CA MET A 87 0.41 -20.42 2.84
C MET A 87 0.02 -21.85 2.45
N TRP A 88 0.50 -22.30 1.29
CA TRP A 88 0.41 -23.67 0.77
C TRP A 88 -0.98 -24.15 0.32
N MET A 89 -1.98 -23.26 0.31
CA MET A 89 -3.25 -23.56 -0.37
C MET A 89 -3.06 -23.61 -1.90
N ASN A 90 -3.96 -24.29 -2.61
CA ASN A 90 -3.95 -24.28 -4.07
C ASN A 90 -4.15 -22.83 -4.56
N PRO A 91 -3.15 -22.21 -5.23
CA PRO A 91 -3.22 -20.80 -5.60
C PRO A 91 -4.26 -20.50 -6.67
N LEU A 92 -4.80 -21.53 -7.34
CA LEU A 92 -5.82 -21.40 -8.39
C LEU A 92 -7.22 -21.81 -7.91
N SER A 93 -7.42 -22.06 -6.61
CA SER A 93 -8.72 -22.50 -6.08
C SER A 93 -9.81 -21.44 -6.17
N ASN A 94 -9.45 -20.16 -6.26
CA ASN A 94 -10.40 -19.04 -6.26
C ASN A 94 -10.01 -17.93 -7.24
N VAL A 95 -9.75 -18.25 -8.52
CA VAL A 95 -9.26 -17.28 -9.52
C VAL A 95 -10.17 -16.07 -9.72
N ILE A 96 -11.49 -16.29 -9.75
CA ILE A 96 -12.45 -15.19 -9.91
C ILE A 96 -12.47 -14.28 -8.67
N GLY A 97 -12.25 -14.87 -7.49
CA GLY A 97 -12.26 -14.15 -6.23
C GLY A 97 -13.66 -13.69 -5.81
N GLN A 98 -13.70 -12.78 -4.84
CA GLN A 98 -14.92 -12.34 -4.18
C GLN A 98 -15.31 -10.92 -4.63
N TRP A 99 -16.52 -10.78 -5.18
CA TRP A 99 -17.03 -9.50 -5.72
C TRP A 99 -18.16 -8.87 -4.89
N SER A 100 -18.83 -9.66 -4.04
CA SER A 100 -19.90 -9.17 -3.16
C SER A 100 -19.42 -8.99 -1.71
N LEU A 101 -20.13 -8.16 -0.95
CA LEU A 101 -19.94 -8.02 0.51
C LEU A 101 -20.49 -9.21 1.31
N TYR A 102 -21.06 -10.20 0.63
CA TYR A 102 -21.64 -11.38 1.24
C TYR A 102 -21.14 -12.64 0.52
N ILE A 103 -20.72 -13.63 1.29
CA ILE A 103 -20.44 -14.99 0.85
C ILE A 103 -21.60 -15.85 1.30
N ILE A 104 -22.20 -16.59 0.37
CA ILE A 104 -23.24 -17.57 0.68
C ILE A 104 -22.55 -18.92 0.81
N ASP A 105 -22.68 -19.55 1.97
CA ASP A 105 -22.24 -20.93 2.14
C ASP A 105 -23.23 -21.84 1.42
N ASN A 106 -22.80 -22.46 0.32
CA ASN A 106 -23.68 -23.31 -0.50
C ASN A 106 -24.13 -24.59 0.24
N ALA A 107 -23.44 -24.99 1.31
CA ALA A 107 -23.79 -26.18 2.08
C ALA A 107 -24.84 -25.88 3.17
N THR A 108 -24.80 -24.69 3.79
CA THR A 108 -25.69 -24.33 4.90
C THR A 108 -26.73 -23.27 4.52
N GLY A 109 -26.56 -22.57 3.41
CA GLY A 109 -27.37 -21.42 3.00
C GLY A 109 -27.10 -20.14 3.81
N GLU A 110 -26.13 -20.16 4.73
CA GLU A 110 -25.82 -19.01 5.57
C GLU A 110 -25.06 -17.92 4.80
N SER A 111 -25.50 -16.67 4.94
CA SER A 111 -24.78 -15.51 4.42
C SER A 111 -23.79 -14.98 5.45
N ARG A 112 -22.51 -14.90 5.10
CA ARG A 112 -21.46 -14.28 5.91
C ARG A 112 -20.99 -12.98 5.27
N LEU A 113 -20.87 -11.93 6.07
CA LEU A 113 -20.33 -10.65 5.62
C LEU A 113 -18.82 -10.79 5.34
N THR A 114 -18.37 -10.28 4.20
CA THR A 114 -16.95 -10.13 3.87
C THR A 114 -16.66 -8.67 3.52
N THR A 115 -15.53 -8.16 4.01
CA THR A 115 -15.07 -6.79 3.81
C THR A 115 -13.81 -6.70 2.96
N GLU A 116 -13.34 -7.83 2.40
CA GLU A 116 -12.06 -7.94 1.68
C GLU A 116 -11.95 -6.94 0.53
N CYS A 117 -13.01 -6.77 -0.28
CA CYS A 117 -13.01 -5.83 -1.39
C CYS A 117 -12.85 -4.36 -0.94
N VAL A 118 -13.46 -3.99 0.19
CA VAL A 118 -13.36 -2.64 0.77
C VAL A 118 -11.98 -2.44 1.39
N GLU A 119 -11.47 -3.42 2.13
CA GLU A 119 -10.12 -3.40 2.70
C GLU A 119 -9.06 -3.21 1.61
N ASN A 120 -9.13 -4.02 0.55
CA ASN A 120 -8.22 -3.95 -0.59
C ASN A 120 -8.25 -2.56 -1.25
N THR A 121 -9.45 -2.03 -1.50
CA THR A 121 -9.61 -0.67 -2.04
C THR A 121 -9.01 0.37 -1.09
N MET A 122 -9.33 0.32 0.20
CA MET A 122 -8.88 1.32 1.19
C MET A 122 -7.37 1.28 1.43
N LEU A 123 -6.72 0.12 1.35
CA LEU A 123 -5.26 -0.01 1.48
C LEU A 123 -4.53 0.66 0.32
N PHE A 124 -5.06 0.56 -0.91
CA PHE A 124 -4.35 1.07 -2.08
C PHE A 124 -4.54 2.57 -2.34
N ILE A 125 -5.56 3.21 -1.73
CA ILE A 125 -5.75 4.67 -1.77
C ILE A 125 -4.52 5.44 -1.26
N PRO A 126 -4.10 5.30 0.01
CA PRO A 126 -2.95 6.03 0.55
C PRO A 126 -1.64 5.59 -0.12
N PHE A 127 -1.50 4.34 -0.52
CA PHE A 127 -0.34 3.88 -1.29
C PHE A 127 -0.19 4.66 -2.61
N CYS A 128 -1.28 4.80 -3.38
CA CYS A 128 -1.26 5.57 -4.61
C CYS A 128 -0.90 7.03 -4.36
N MET A 129 -1.46 7.65 -3.31
CA MET A 129 -1.14 9.03 -2.95
C MET A 129 0.34 9.20 -2.60
N LEU A 130 0.91 8.32 -1.78
CA LEU A 130 2.33 8.34 -1.41
C LEU A 130 3.24 8.12 -2.62
N LEU A 131 2.85 7.21 -3.53
CA LEU A 131 3.60 6.94 -4.75
C LEU A 131 3.65 8.18 -5.66
N LEU A 132 2.50 8.82 -5.91
CA LEU A 132 2.42 10.03 -6.73
C LEU A 132 3.18 11.20 -6.08
N TRP A 133 3.10 11.32 -4.75
CA TRP A 133 3.81 12.33 -3.98
C TRP A 133 5.34 12.14 -4.03
N TRP A 134 5.82 10.90 -3.88
CA TRP A 134 7.24 10.59 -4.01
C TRP A 134 7.79 10.91 -5.40
N ARG A 135 7.00 10.63 -6.44
CA ARG A 135 7.33 10.96 -7.84
C ARG A 135 7.15 12.43 -8.19
N ASP A 136 6.66 13.24 -7.27
CA ASP A 136 6.36 14.67 -7.45
C ASP A 136 5.49 14.93 -8.70
N ILE A 137 4.47 14.10 -8.93
CA ILE A 137 3.56 14.25 -10.07
C ILE A 137 2.73 15.53 -9.87
N LYS A 138 2.80 16.45 -10.83
CA LYS A 138 2.14 17.75 -10.81
C LYS A 138 1.51 18.04 -12.18
N CYS A 139 0.72 17.09 -12.67
CA CYS A 139 0.13 17.14 -14.00
C CYS A 139 -1.39 17.34 -13.95
N ASP A 140 -2.01 17.35 -15.11
CA ASP A 140 -3.46 17.28 -15.27
C ASP A 140 -4.05 15.99 -14.66
N ILE A 141 -5.37 15.99 -14.49
CA ILE A 141 -6.09 14.91 -13.82
C ILE A 141 -5.95 13.58 -14.58
N ILE A 142 -5.99 13.60 -15.92
CA ILE A 142 -5.95 12.39 -16.75
C ILE A 142 -4.59 11.72 -16.59
N ARG A 143 -3.50 12.49 -16.70
CA ARG A 143 -2.15 11.95 -16.51
C ARG A 143 -1.93 11.45 -15.08
N THR A 144 -2.46 12.15 -14.08
CA THR A 144 -2.34 11.73 -12.68
C THR A 144 -3.04 10.40 -12.43
N ILE A 145 -4.28 10.25 -12.93
CA ILE A 145 -5.05 9.00 -12.89
C ILE A 145 -4.31 7.89 -13.63
N TYR A 146 -3.87 8.14 -14.87
CA TYR A 146 -3.17 7.14 -15.66
C TYR A 146 -1.92 6.61 -14.96
N VAL A 147 -1.10 7.51 -14.40
CA VAL A 147 0.10 7.14 -13.64
C VAL A 147 -0.29 6.33 -12.40
N GLY A 148 -1.27 6.79 -11.62
CA GLY A 148 -1.74 6.11 -10.41
C GLY A 148 -2.22 4.69 -10.70
N ILE A 149 -3.19 4.56 -11.61
CA ILE A 149 -3.75 3.26 -12.04
C ILE A 149 -2.65 2.35 -12.57
N LYS A 150 -1.78 2.82 -13.46
CA LYS A 150 -0.73 2.00 -14.07
C LYS A 150 0.17 1.37 -13.01
N TYR A 151 0.68 2.16 -12.07
CA TYR A 151 1.61 1.63 -11.07
C TYR A 151 0.91 0.78 -10.01
N VAL A 152 -0.29 1.15 -9.59
CA VAL A 152 -1.07 0.35 -8.64
C VAL A 152 -1.45 -1.00 -9.25
N PHE A 153 -1.92 -1.01 -10.50
CA PHE A 153 -2.22 -2.25 -11.22
C PHE A 153 -0.98 -3.14 -11.34
N LEU A 154 0.16 -2.59 -11.77
CA LEU A 154 1.40 -3.37 -11.88
C LEU A 154 1.88 -3.89 -10.53
N PHE A 155 1.75 -3.11 -9.47
CA PHE A 155 2.11 -3.56 -8.12
C PHE A 155 1.18 -4.66 -7.62
N SER A 156 -0.14 -4.48 -7.79
CA SER A 156 -1.13 -5.52 -7.47
C SER A 156 -0.87 -6.80 -8.27
N LEU A 157 -0.62 -6.68 -9.57
CA LEU A 157 -0.29 -7.81 -10.44
C LEU A 157 0.98 -8.54 -9.98
N SER A 158 1.98 -7.79 -9.53
CA SER A 158 3.21 -8.37 -8.98
C SER A 158 2.95 -9.15 -7.69
N ILE A 159 2.07 -8.65 -6.82
CA ILE A 159 1.62 -9.36 -5.60
C ILE A 159 0.92 -10.67 -5.98
N GLU A 160 -0.06 -10.63 -6.88
CA GLU A 160 -0.81 -11.81 -7.31
C GLU A 160 0.10 -12.88 -7.93
N PHE A 161 1.03 -12.49 -8.81
CA PHE A 161 2.02 -13.42 -9.35
C PHE A 161 2.94 -13.98 -8.26
N THR A 162 3.35 -13.17 -7.30
CA THR A 162 4.16 -13.64 -6.16
C THR A 162 3.39 -14.69 -5.36
N GLN A 163 2.11 -14.47 -5.09
CA GLN A 163 1.25 -15.46 -4.43
C GLN A 163 1.13 -16.76 -5.24
N LEU A 164 0.95 -16.64 -6.56
CA LEU A 164 0.85 -17.78 -7.48
C LEU A 164 2.14 -18.62 -7.48
N PHE A 165 3.30 -18.00 -7.65
CA PHE A 165 4.58 -18.72 -7.78
C PHE A 165 5.05 -19.32 -6.45
N PHE A 166 4.86 -18.61 -5.34
CA PHE A 166 5.35 -19.05 -4.03
C PHE A 166 4.29 -19.73 -3.16
N ARG A 167 3.07 -19.93 -3.68
CA ARG A 167 1.92 -20.50 -2.95
C ARG A 167 1.64 -19.80 -1.62
N LEU A 168 1.71 -18.47 -1.63
CA LEU A 168 1.47 -17.64 -0.43
C LEU A 168 -0.02 -17.28 -0.25
N GLY A 169 -0.84 -17.59 -1.25
CA GLY A 169 -2.27 -17.29 -1.26
C GLY A 169 -2.91 -17.74 -2.58
N THR A 170 -4.10 -17.23 -2.85
CA THR A 170 -4.82 -17.48 -4.11
C THR A 170 -4.66 -16.30 -5.05
N PHE A 171 -4.36 -16.57 -6.32
CA PHE A 171 -4.39 -15.55 -7.37
C PHE A 171 -5.85 -15.14 -7.61
N GLN A 172 -6.19 -13.86 -7.44
CA GLN A 172 -7.57 -13.36 -7.47
C GLN A 172 -7.73 -12.16 -8.40
N LEU A 173 -8.63 -12.28 -9.38
CA LEU A 173 -9.01 -11.18 -10.27
C LEU A 173 -9.77 -10.06 -9.54
N SER A 174 -10.55 -10.41 -8.51
CA SER A 174 -11.20 -9.42 -7.64
C SER A 174 -10.17 -8.50 -6.99
N ASP A 175 -9.06 -9.04 -6.52
CA ASP A 175 -8.03 -8.29 -5.81
C ASP A 175 -7.35 -7.30 -6.75
N LEU A 176 -7.03 -7.72 -7.98
CA LEU A 176 -6.55 -6.81 -9.03
C LEU A 176 -7.52 -5.65 -9.28
N PHE A 177 -8.82 -5.94 -9.35
CA PHE A 177 -9.84 -4.93 -9.59
C PHE A 177 -9.93 -3.93 -8.43
N TYR A 178 -10.13 -4.40 -7.19
CA TYR A 178 -10.33 -3.54 -6.03
C TYR A 178 -9.06 -2.76 -5.65
N ASN A 179 -7.88 -3.35 -5.77
CA ASN A 179 -6.62 -2.64 -5.58
C ASN A 179 -6.47 -1.52 -6.62
N THR A 180 -6.79 -1.80 -7.89
CA THR A 180 -6.74 -0.80 -8.97
C THR A 180 -7.79 0.30 -8.78
N LEU A 181 -8.98 -0.03 -8.28
CA LEU A 181 -10.00 0.94 -7.89
C LEU A 181 -9.47 1.86 -6.78
N GLY A 182 -8.76 1.30 -5.79
CA GLY A 182 -8.05 2.08 -4.77
C GLY A 182 -7.03 3.04 -5.39
N GLY A 183 -6.32 2.61 -6.44
CA GLY A 183 -5.41 3.45 -7.21
C GLY A 183 -6.10 4.61 -7.94
N LEU A 184 -7.25 4.37 -8.56
CA LEU A 184 -8.06 5.43 -9.17
C LEU A 184 -8.49 6.47 -8.14
N ILE A 185 -9.06 6.03 -7.02
CA ILE A 185 -9.54 6.93 -5.95
C ILE A 185 -8.35 7.69 -5.34
N GLY A 186 -7.24 7.02 -5.05
CA GLY A 186 -6.03 7.66 -4.53
C GLY A 186 -5.44 8.69 -5.48
N ALA A 187 -5.44 8.45 -6.78
CA ALA A 187 -4.97 9.41 -7.78
C ALA A 187 -5.89 10.64 -7.88
N LEU A 188 -7.21 10.45 -7.82
CA LEU A 188 -8.19 11.53 -7.78
C LEU A 188 -8.01 12.41 -6.54
N LEU A 189 -7.88 11.80 -5.36
CA LEU A 189 -7.66 12.51 -4.11
C LEU A 189 -6.33 13.28 -4.13
N TYR A 190 -5.25 12.64 -4.58
CA TYR A 190 -3.94 13.31 -4.72
C TYR A 190 -4.03 14.55 -5.62
N TRP A 191 -4.67 14.42 -6.79
CA TRP A 191 -4.86 15.55 -7.70
C TRP A 191 -5.69 16.67 -7.06
N LEU A 192 -6.77 16.33 -6.35
CA LEU A 192 -7.60 17.30 -5.64
C LEU A 192 -6.79 18.09 -4.60
N PHE A 193 -6.02 17.40 -3.75
CA PHE A 193 -5.15 18.05 -2.77
C PHE A 193 -4.10 18.95 -3.42
N TYR A 194 -3.48 18.50 -4.51
CA TYR A 194 -2.53 19.32 -5.27
C TYR A 194 -3.17 20.60 -5.82
N ARG A 195 -4.38 20.50 -6.38
CA ARG A 195 -5.13 21.65 -6.91
C ARG A 195 -5.55 22.62 -5.82
N LEU A 196 -6.01 22.13 -4.68
CA LEU A 196 -6.41 22.95 -3.53
C LEU A 196 -5.21 23.72 -2.96
N ASN A 197 -4.07 23.06 -2.76
CA ASN A 197 -2.85 23.73 -2.28
C ASN A 197 -2.39 24.82 -3.24
N LYS A 198 -2.37 24.53 -4.55
CA LYS A 198 -2.03 25.55 -5.56
C LYS A 198 -2.98 26.75 -5.52
N TYR A 199 -4.27 26.53 -5.27
CA TYR A 199 -5.24 27.63 -5.18
C TYR A 199 -5.03 28.48 -3.92
N ILE A 200 -4.65 27.87 -2.80
CA ILE A 200 -4.32 28.57 -1.55
C ILE A 200 -3.03 29.39 -1.70
N ASP A 201 -1.98 28.83 -2.30
CA ASP A 201 -0.69 29.51 -2.50
C ASP A 201 -0.77 30.72 -3.46
N LEU A 202 -1.85 30.83 -4.24
CA LEU A 202 -2.10 31.94 -5.17
C LEU A 202 -2.90 33.09 -4.54
N LYS A 203 -3.44 32.91 -3.32
CA LYS A 203 -4.15 33.95 -2.56
C LYS A 203 -3.24 34.56 -1.50
#